data_AF-A0A2E3XUB4-F1
#
_entry.id   AF-A0A2E3XUB4-F1
#
_cell.length_a   1.000
_cell.length_b   1.000
_cell.length_c   1.000
_cell.angle_alpha   90.00
_cell.angle_beta   90.00
_cell.angle_gamma   90.00
#
_symmetry.space_group_name_H-M   'P 1'
#
loop_
_entity.id
_entity.type
_entity.pdbx_description
1 polymer ?
#
loop_
_entity_poly.entity_id
_entity_poly.type
_entity_poly.pdbx_seq_one_letter_code
_entity_poly.pdbx_strand_id
1 'polypeptide(L)'
;MSSFREGKLEAKELVAKYSATLEEVGSFDGAGSFSVEVVDALSEKGNYEMAYSVATEAMDKVSNDQAAYFLRMRAAVLAENLNKLDEALKHLNTLISGSIKYMEDKIYLDLGRLQLKTGDTEKAKSSFQHVIDNGKEEEFKKMAKLYLSEL
;
A
#
# COMPACT_ATOMS: atom_id res chain seq x y z
N MET A 1 4.11 4.29 20.49
CA MET A 1 2.88 4.37 19.67
C MET A 1 1.73 5.11 20.35
N SER A 2 1.30 4.80 21.59
CA SER A 2 0.13 5.51 22.20
C SER A 2 0.34 7.02 22.32
N SER A 3 1.53 7.49 22.74
CA SER A 3 1.84 8.93 22.79
C SER A 3 1.64 9.65 21.44
N PHE A 4 1.95 9.01 20.32
CA PHE A 4 1.73 9.57 18.99
C PHE A 4 0.23 9.61 18.63
N ARG A 5 -0.49 8.51 18.87
CA ARG A 5 -1.94 8.45 18.62
C ARG A 5 -2.70 9.51 19.44
N GLU A 6 -2.26 9.74 20.68
CA GLU A 6 -2.77 10.76 21.60
C GLU A 6 -2.32 12.20 21.25
N GLY A 7 -1.47 12.40 20.24
CA GLY A 7 -0.98 13.73 19.83
C GLY A 7 0.07 14.32 20.77
N LYS A 8 0.68 13.50 21.63
CA LYS A 8 1.76 13.89 22.57
C LYS A 8 3.17 13.69 21.99
N LEU A 9 3.27 13.12 20.79
CA LEU A 9 4.52 12.88 20.08
C LEU A 9 4.35 13.40 18.65
N GLU A 10 5.33 14.13 18.15
CA GLU A 10 5.31 14.64 16.77
C GLU A 10 5.70 13.54 15.77
N ALA A 11 5.20 13.65 14.53
CA ALA A 11 5.46 12.65 13.48
C ALA A 11 6.96 12.49 13.19
N LYS A 12 7.70 13.60 13.11
CA LYS A 12 9.15 13.59 12.91
C LYS A 12 9.88 12.87 14.06
N GLU A 13 9.43 13.08 15.29
CA GLU A 13 10.02 12.44 16.47
C GLU A 13 9.72 10.94 16.49
N LEU A 14 8.51 10.53 16.09
CA LEU A 14 8.17 9.12 15.92
C LEU A 14 9.09 8.45 14.91
N VAL A 15 9.26 9.06 13.72
CA VAL A 15 10.13 8.51 12.66
C VAL A 15 11.57 8.41 13.13
N ALA A 16 12.10 9.43 13.81
CA ALA A 16 13.45 9.40 14.35
C ALA A 16 13.64 8.26 15.38
N LYS A 17 12.69 8.08 16.31
CA LYS A 17 12.71 6.99 17.29
C LYS A 17 12.59 5.62 16.64
N TYR A 18 11.74 5.49 15.62
CA TYR A 18 11.60 4.29 14.82
C TYR A 18 12.91 3.91 14.12
N SER A 19 13.54 4.84 13.41
CA SER A 19 14.79 4.58 12.70
C SER A 19 15.92 4.20 13.65
N ALA A 20 16.07 4.92 14.77
CA ALA A 20 17.06 4.60 15.78
C ALA A 20 16.84 3.19 16.38
N THR A 21 15.58 2.82 16.62
CA THR A 21 15.24 1.49 17.11
C THR A 21 15.64 0.42 16.10
N LEU A 22 15.30 0.59 14.81
CA LEU A 22 15.67 -0.37 13.77
C LEU A 22 17.19 -0.52 13.58
N GLU A 23 17.95 0.56 13.72
CA GLU A 23 19.41 0.52 13.67
C GLU A 23 20.01 -0.25 14.85
N GLU A 24 19.45 -0.08 16.05
CA GLU A 24 19.93 -0.75 17.27
C GLU A 24 19.62 -2.25 17.25
N VAL A 25 18.40 -2.63 16.87
CA VAL A 25 17.94 -4.03 16.94
C VAL A 25 18.25 -4.85 15.69
N GLY A 26 18.60 -4.19 14.58
CA GLY A 26 18.87 -4.83 13.29
C GLY A 26 17.64 -5.53 12.70
N SER A 27 17.88 -6.60 11.93
CA SER A 27 16.82 -7.41 11.34
C SER A 27 16.25 -8.40 12.37
N PHE A 28 15.22 -7.97 13.10
CA PHE A 28 14.44 -8.85 13.98
C PHE A 28 13.09 -9.19 13.34
N ASP A 29 12.51 -10.35 13.69
CA ASP A 29 11.28 -10.86 13.08
C ASP A 29 10.08 -9.90 13.21
N GLY A 30 10.05 -9.09 14.28
CA GLY A 30 9.00 -8.10 14.52
C GLY A 30 9.15 -6.80 13.73
N ALA A 31 10.27 -6.58 13.01
CA ALA A 31 10.52 -5.35 12.27
C ALA A 31 9.43 -5.06 11.25
N GLY A 32 8.92 -6.09 10.57
CA GLY A 32 7.83 -5.95 9.60
C GLY A 32 6.53 -5.44 10.22
N SER A 33 6.07 -6.10 11.30
CA SER A 33 4.85 -5.69 12.01
C SER A 33 4.97 -4.30 12.62
N PHE A 34 6.14 -3.97 13.18
CA PHE A 34 6.40 -2.65 13.74
C PHE A 34 6.39 -1.55 12.67
N SER A 35 7.02 -1.82 11.52
CA SER A 35 7.02 -0.89 10.37
C SER A 35 5.59 -0.62 9.89
N VAL A 36 4.77 -1.67 9.78
CA VAL A 36 3.35 -1.55 9.42
C VAL A 36 2.60 -0.65 10.42
N GLU A 37 2.81 -0.84 11.73
CA GLU A 37 2.12 -0.04 12.75
C GLU A 37 2.50 1.44 12.68
N VAL A 38 3.78 1.75 12.44
CA VAL A 38 4.26 3.13 12.27
C VAL A 38 3.67 3.77 11.02
N VAL A 39 3.66 3.05 9.90
CA VAL A 39 3.06 3.52 8.64
C VAL A 39 1.57 3.81 8.83
N ASP A 40 0.83 2.91 9.48
CA ASP A 40 -0.61 3.07 9.70
C ASP A 40 -0.90 4.27 10.61
N ALA A 41 -0.17 4.43 11.71
CA ALA A 41 -0.39 5.57 12.59
C ALA A 41 -0.06 6.92 11.91
N LEU A 42 1.04 6.99 11.15
CA LEU A 42 1.37 8.19 10.38
C LEU A 42 0.26 8.52 9.37
N SER A 43 -0.25 7.50 8.69
CA SER A 43 -1.33 7.62 7.70
C SER A 43 -2.65 8.08 8.34
N GLU A 44 -3.02 7.54 9.50
CA GLU A 44 -4.21 7.95 10.29
C GLU A 44 -4.18 9.44 10.65
N LYS A 45 -2.98 10.02 10.81
CA LYS A 45 -2.77 11.44 11.12
C LYS A 45 -2.51 12.31 9.88
N GLY A 46 -2.65 11.76 8.67
CA GLY A 46 -2.43 12.49 7.41
C GLY A 46 -0.96 12.78 7.08
N ASN A 47 0.00 12.17 7.78
CA ASN A 47 1.43 12.35 7.51
C ASN A 47 1.89 11.44 6.36
N TYR A 48 1.26 11.61 5.19
CA TYR A 48 1.39 10.66 4.07
C TYR A 48 2.81 10.58 3.50
N GLU A 49 3.55 11.68 3.42
CA GLU A 49 4.94 11.66 2.94
C GLU A 49 5.84 10.84 3.87
N MET A 50 5.72 11.03 5.18
CA MET A 50 6.50 10.27 6.17
C MET A 50 6.09 8.80 6.17
N ALA A 51 4.78 8.52 6.13
CA ALA A 51 4.27 7.16 6.04
C ALA A 51 4.79 6.45 4.79
N TYR A 52 4.80 7.14 3.65
CA TYR A 52 5.31 6.60 2.38
C TYR A 52 6.80 6.29 2.47
N SER A 53 7.62 7.23 2.99
CA SER A 53 9.07 7.02 3.18
C SER A 53 9.34 5.78 4.02
N VAL A 54 8.69 5.69 5.19
CA VAL A 54 8.85 4.55 6.11
C VAL A 54 8.45 3.24 5.42
N ALA A 55 7.32 3.22 4.71
CA ALA A 55 6.87 2.01 4.01
C ALA A 55 7.87 1.53 2.95
N THR A 56 8.41 2.46 2.13
CA THR A 56 9.39 2.14 1.08
C THR A 56 10.75 1.74 1.62
N GLU A 57 11.22 2.35 2.70
CA GLU A 57 12.49 1.96 3.29
C GLU A 57 12.40 0.62 4.03
N ALA A 58 11.27 0.38 4.70
CA ALA A 58 11.06 -0.86 5.45
C ALA A 58 10.90 -2.08 4.54
N MET A 59 10.17 -1.94 3.42
CA MET A 59 9.89 -3.10 2.55
C MET A 59 11.15 -3.75 1.97
N ASP A 60 12.24 -2.98 1.81
CA ASP A 60 13.53 -3.48 1.30
C ASP A 60 14.44 -4.05 2.42
N LYS A 61 14.09 -3.83 3.68
CA LYS A 61 14.89 -4.22 4.87
C LYS A 61 14.28 -5.38 5.65
N VAL A 62 12.98 -5.61 5.54
CA VAL A 62 12.31 -6.71 6.24
C VAL A 62 12.70 -8.05 5.61
N SER A 63 12.99 -9.05 6.45
CA SER A 63 13.35 -10.40 6.01
C SER A 63 12.16 -11.25 5.55
N ASN A 64 10.93 -10.77 5.79
CA ASN A 64 9.70 -11.51 5.52
C ASN A 64 8.95 -10.92 4.31
N ASP A 65 8.83 -11.72 3.25
CA ASP A 65 8.12 -11.37 2.02
C ASP A 65 6.66 -10.96 2.27
N GLN A 66 5.99 -11.56 3.26
CA GLN A 66 4.62 -11.19 3.63
C GLN A 66 4.57 -9.79 4.24
N ALA A 67 5.56 -9.41 5.07
CA ALA A 67 5.64 -8.05 5.60
C ALA A 67 5.94 -7.05 4.48
N ALA A 68 6.87 -7.37 3.58
CA ALA A 68 7.18 -6.56 2.40
C ALA A 68 5.94 -6.36 1.51
N TYR A 69 5.14 -7.42 1.31
CA TYR A 69 3.87 -7.36 0.59
C TYR A 69 2.90 -6.35 1.22
N PHE A 70 2.69 -6.42 2.54
CA PHE A 70 1.77 -5.51 3.24
C PHE A 70 2.25 -4.06 3.29
N LEU A 71 3.57 -3.84 3.38
CA LEU A 71 4.17 -2.51 3.28
C LEU A 71 4.01 -1.95 1.86
N ARG A 72 4.15 -2.79 0.83
CA ARG A 72 3.97 -2.39 -0.57
C ARG A 72 2.52 -2.04 -0.90
N MET A 73 1.54 -2.76 -0.37
CA MET A 73 0.13 -2.38 -0.48
C MET A 73 -0.12 -0.98 0.10
N ARG A 74 0.43 -0.69 1.29
CA ARG A 74 0.31 0.64 1.91
C ARG A 74 1.02 1.71 1.09
N ALA A 75 2.20 1.42 0.58
CA ALA A 75 2.95 2.33 -0.28
C ALA A 75 2.17 2.69 -1.55
N ALA A 76 1.43 1.76 -2.16
CA ALA A 76 0.56 2.06 -3.30
C ALA A 76 -0.52 3.09 -2.95
N VAL A 77 -1.26 2.88 -1.86
CA VAL A 77 -2.32 3.79 -1.39
C VAL A 77 -1.73 5.16 -1.02
N LEU A 78 -0.62 5.17 -0.31
CA LEU A 78 0.07 6.39 0.10
C LEU A 78 0.61 7.18 -1.08
N ALA A 79 1.22 6.52 -2.06
CA ALA A 79 1.66 7.15 -3.28
C ALA A 79 0.47 7.82 -4.00
N GLU A 80 -0.68 7.14 -4.08
CA GLU A 80 -1.85 7.75 -4.68
C GLU A 80 -2.37 8.97 -3.91
N ASN A 81 -2.44 8.91 -2.57
CA ASN A 81 -2.84 10.05 -1.73
C ASN A 81 -1.92 11.26 -1.92
N LEU A 82 -0.65 11.00 -2.24
CA LEU A 82 0.37 12.00 -2.58
C LEU A 82 0.34 12.44 -4.06
N ASN A 83 -0.64 11.98 -4.83
CA ASN A 83 -0.75 12.18 -6.28
C ASN A 83 0.48 11.68 -7.08
N LYS A 84 1.22 10.71 -6.52
CA LYS A 84 2.35 10.00 -7.13
C LYS A 84 1.85 8.78 -7.89
N LEU A 85 1.10 9.03 -8.97
CA LEU A 85 0.32 7.99 -9.65
C LEU A 85 1.20 6.92 -10.30
N ASP A 86 2.36 7.29 -10.84
CA ASP A 86 3.31 6.35 -11.44
C ASP A 86 3.90 5.40 -10.40
N GLU A 87 4.26 5.91 -9.21
CA GLU A 87 4.73 5.09 -8.11
C GLU A 87 3.64 4.17 -7.56
N ALA A 88 2.40 4.66 -7.45
CA ALA A 88 1.27 3.84 -7.05
C ALA A 88 1.04 2.69 -8.05
N LEU A 89 1.07 2.96 -9.36
CA LEU A 89 0.99 1.94 -10.41
C LEU A 89 2.16 0.96 -10.31
N LYS A 90 3.39 1.44 -10.07
CA LYS A 90 4.57 0.57 -9.93
C LYS A 90 4.43 -0.41 -8.77
N HIS A 91 3.94 0.06 -7.62
CA HIS A 91 3.71 -0.79 -6.46
C HIS A 91 2.65 -1.86 -6.72
N LEU A 92 1.50 -1.49 -7.32
CA LEU A 92 0.44 -2.43 -7.66
C LEU A 92 0.89 -3.46 -8.72
N ASN A 93 1.60 -3.02 -9.76
CA ASN A 93 2.16 -3.93 -10.77
C ASN A 93 3.16 -4.92 -10.16
N THR A 94 3.97 -4.46 -9.21
CA THR A 94 4.90 -5.35 -8.51
C THR A 94 4.14 -6.42 -7.71
N LEU A 95 3.05 -6.04 -7.01
CA LEU A 95 2.22 -6.99 -6.27
C LEU A 95 1.61 -8.07 -7.17
N ILE A 96 1.05 -7.72 -8.33
CA ILE A 96 0.49 -8.71 -9.26
C ILE A 96 1.55 -9.53 -10.00
N SER A 97 2.79 -9.05 -10.11
CA SER A 97 3.89 -9.82 -10.69
C SER A 97 4.55 -10.78 -9.70
N GLY A 98 4.33 -10.58 -8.39
CA GLY A 98 4.91 -11.36 -7.31
C GLY A 98 4.31 -12.77 -7.16
N SER A 99 5.01 -13.63 -6.42
CA SER A 99 4.58 -14.98 -6.06
C SER A 99 3.46 -15.00 -5.01
N ILE A 100 3.39 -13.97 -4.16
CA ILE A 100 2.38 -13.83 -3.12
C ILE A 100 1.11 -13.22 -3.71
N LYS A 101 -0.01 -13.94 -3.62
CA LYS A 101 -1.31 -13.59 -4.21
C LYS A 101 -2.39 -13.33 -3.15
N TYR A 102 -2.12 -12.41 -2.23
CA TYR A 102 -3.16 -11.96 -1.31
C TYR A 102 -4.09 -10.94 -2.00
N MET A 103 -5.38 -10.98 -1.68
CA MET A 103 -6.37 -9.96 -2.09
C MET A 103 -6.26 -9.54 -3.57
N GLU A 104 -6.01 -10.49 -4.48
CA GLU A 104 -5.65 -10.19 -5.86
C GLU A 104 -6.74 -9.40 -6.59
N ASP A 105 -8.01 -9.69 -6.32
CA ASP A 105 -9.16 -8.91 -6.79
C ASP A 105 -9.15 -7.46 -6.33
N LYS A 106 -8.79 -7.20 -5.06
CA LYS A 106 -8.58 -5.82 -4.58
C LYS A 106 -7.46 -5.13 -5.35
N ILE A 107 -6.33 -5.81 -5.57
CA ILE A 107 -5.18 -5.21 -6.26
C ILE A 107 -5.55 -4.86 -7.71
N TYR A 108 -6.23 -5.75 -8.43
CA TYR A 108 -6.71 -5.45 -9.79
C TYR A 108 -7.77 -4.37 -9.82
N LEU A 109 -8.66 -4.29 -8.81
CA LEU A 109 -9.63 -3.20 -8.71
C LEU A 109 -8.94 -1.84 -8.54
N ASP A 110 -7.97 -1.75 -7.63
CA ASP A 110 -7.18 -0.54 -7.39
C ASP A 110 -6.37 -0.15 -8.64
N LEU A 111 -5.77 -1.14 -9.32
CA LEU A 111 -5.00 -0.94 -10.52
C LEU A 111 -5.87 -0.45 -11.68
N GLY A 112 -7.07 -1.01 -11.87
CA GLY A 112 -8.03 -0.53 -12.87
C GLY A 112 -8.47 0.91 -12.63
N ARG A 113 -8.79 1.25 -11.37
CA ARG A 113 -9.18 2.62 -10.99
C ARG A 113 -8.05 3.62 -11.24
N LEU A 114 -6.81 3.25 -10.92
CA LEU A 114 -5.65 4.11 -11.11
C LEU A 114 -5.31 4.25 -12.60
N GLN A 115 -5.43 3.19 -13.39
CA GLN A 115 -5.26 3.22 -14.84
C GLN A 115 -6.25 4.16 -15.53
N LEU A 116 -7.52 4.16 -15.11
CA LEU A 116 -8.50 5.15 -15.59
C LEU A 116 -8.08 6.58 -15.24
N LYS A 117 -7.65 6.80 -13.99
CA LYS A 117 -7.20 8.12 -13.52
C LYS A 117 -6.00 8.64 -14.33
N THR A 118 -5.15 7.75 -14.82
CA THR A 118 -4.00 8.09 -15.69
C THR A 118 -4.32 8.04 -17.20
N GLY A 119 -5.56 7.78 -17.59
CA GLY A 119 -6.01 7.75 -18.99
C GLY A 119 -5.77 6.44 -19.75
N ASP A 120 -5.26 5.40 -19.09
CA ASP A 120 -5.02 4.08 -19.71
C ASP A 120 -6.30 3.22 -19.66
N THR A 121 -7.28 3.61 -20.45
CA THR A 121 -8.63 3.03 -20.45
C THR A 121 -8.63 1.53 -20.80
N GLU A 122 -7.78 1.10 -21.74
CA GLU A 122 -7.76 -0.30 -22.18
C GLU A 122 -7.14 -1.22 -21.11
N LYS A 123 -6.09 -0.78 -20.42
CA LYS A 123 -5.59 -1.55 -19.27
C LYS A 123 -6.60 -1.56 -18.14
N ALA A 124 -7.28 -0.44 -17.88
CA ALA A 124 -8.31 -0.40 -16.85
C ALA A 124 -9.44 -1.40 -17.11
N LYS A 125 -9.94 -1.47 -18.35
CA LYS A 125 -10.94 -2.47 -18.75
C LYS A 125 -10.44 -3.89 -18.46
N SER A 126 -9.21 -4.19 -18.85
CA SER A 126 -8.60 -5.51 -18.63
C SER A 126 -8.52 -5.86 -17.14
N SER A 127 -8.17 -4.89 -16.30
CA SER A 127 -8.07 -5.07 -14.84
C SER A 127 -9.43 -5.29 -14.20
N PHE A 128 -10.45 -4.51 -14.55
CA PHE A 128 -11.80 -4.71 -14.05
C PHE A 128 -12.41 -6.04 -14.52
N GLN A 129 -12.17 -6.42 -15.78
CA GLN A 129 -12.60 -7.71 -16.28
C GLN A 129 -11.94 -8.85 -15.50
N HIS A 130 -10.66 -8.73 -15.16
CA HIS A 130 -9.97 -9.70 -14.31
C HIS A 130 -10.64 -9.85 -12.94
N VAL A 131 -11.05 -8.75 -12.29
CA VAL A 131 -11.79 -8.78 -11.02
C VAL A 131 -13.11 -9.55 -11.17
N ILE A 132 -13.85 -9.31 -12.26
CA ILE A 132 -15.15 -9.96 -12.52
C ILE A 132 -14.98 -11.47 -12.70
N ASP A 133 -13.99 -11.87 -13.49
CA ASP A 133 -13.81 -13.27 -13.90
C ASP A 133 -13.15 -14.11 -12.80
N ASN A 134 -12.21 -13.54 -12.05
CA ASN A 134 -11.35 -14.28 -11.12
C ASN A 134 -11.55 -13.90 -9.64
N GLY A 135 -12.25 -12.80 -9.36
CA GLY A 135 -12.39 -12.30 -7.99
C GLY A 135 -13.21 -13.21 -7.10
N LYS A 136 -12.94 -13.14 -5.79
CA LYS A 136 -13.67 -13.90 -4.77
C LYS A 136 -14.68 -13.02 -4.06
N GLU A 137 -14.33 -11.75 -3.85
CA GLU A 137 -15.18 -10.79 -3.17
C GLU A 137 -16.24 -10.20 -4.12
N GLU A 138 -17.51 -10.52 -3.88
CA GLU A 138 -18.62 -10.05 -4.72
C GLU A 138 -18.77 -8.52 -4.71
N GLU A 139 -18.35 -7.85 -3.64
CA GLU A 139 -18.33 -6.39 -3.60
C GLU A 139 -17.36 -5.80 -4.63
N PHE A 140 -16.15 -6.36 -4.75
CA PHE A 140 -15.18 -5.90 -5.75
C PHE A 140 -15.64 -6.17 -7.18
N LYS A 141 -16.33 -7.30 -7.43
CA LYS A 141 -16.94 -7.56 -8.73
C LYS A 141 -18.02 -6.55 -9.09
N LYS A 142 -18.87 -6.16 -8.13
CA LYS A 142 -19.89 -5.13 -8.35
C LYS A 142 -19.26 -3.78 -8.68
N MET A 143 -18.21 -3.39 -7.95
CA MET A 143 -17.46 -2.17 -8.23
C MET A 143 -16.82 -2.21 -9.62
N ALA A 144 -16.17 -3.32 -9.99
CA ALA A 144 -15.56 -3.48 -11.32
C ALA A 144 -16.60 -3.39 -12.46
N LYS A 145 -17.79 -3.99 -12.28
CA LYS A 145 -18.91 -3.88 -13.24
C LYS A 145 -19.41 -2.45 -13.38
N LEU A 146 -19.52 -1.74 -12.26
CA LEU A 146 -19.92 -0.33 -12.27
C LEU A 146 -18.92 0.50 -13.08
N TYR A 147 -17.62 0.39 -12.78
CA TYR A 147 -16.59 1.09 -13.55
C TYR A 147 -16.66 0.77 -15.04
N LEU A 148 -16.78 -0.51 -15.43
CA LEU A 148 -16.90 -0.88 -16.85
C LEU A 148 -18.14 -0.31 -17.54
N SER A 149 -19.25 -0.11 -16.81
CA SER A 149 -20.48 0.46 -17.38
C SER A 149 -20.39 1.98 -17.61
N GLU A 150 -19.41 2.65 -17.01
CA GLU A 150 -19.18 4.10 -17.11
C GLU A 150 -18.10 4.47 -18.13
N LEU A 151 -17.43 3.48 -18.75
CA LEU A 151 -16.42 3.66 -19.81
C LEU A 151 -17.02 3.69 -21.20
#